data_AF-A0A449AEU0-F1
#
_entry.id   AF-A0A449AEU0-F1
#
_cell.length_a   1.000
_cell.length_b   1.000
_cell.length_c   1.000
_cell.angle_alpha   90.00
_cell.angle_beta   90.00
_cell.angle_gamma   90.00
#
_symmetry.space_group_name_H-M   'P 1'
#
loop_
_entity.id
_entity.type
_entity.pdbx_description
1 polymer ?
#
loop_
_entity_poly.entity_id
_entity_poly.type
_entity_poly.pdbx_seq_one_letter_code
_entity_poly.pdbx_strand_id
1 'polypeptide(L)'
;MNNTKKYDITIGSGFIKNFQFENYKLERVFSEFIDNSLQSFLDNQDILKNLEDGKKCKVSIIWDKNQIIIEDNSFGMNEEEFGRALKLNAKNPNANKDNQLGMYGIGLKYASVYLGNKYTISTTRYDSGSRISASVDIDELSENNPNEIEAIFDHDQKENHGTIITITKLVKELNNPNKENELREKLGTIYHHYLERGILNITLNKIPIKYEKPEIYMDENQQRYIRNINDSFTFKNITYKFTGWIGILNKGNRSKTGLNMMQANRCIALNYKPEKIFDKGNLFPTLRVVGEIRFEGKNYVLSYTKDKFVWNHDGAEDKFLEKLASNESVSYIIKQSKKIRVKDDDRKISNQTKKILSDSAASTPTIKEDINNNEEKSVKELPKNEFEKDVDEIIFEKYNVLVNDQLVYLYVSIQRLSSDVDCLQFDKYKDGYSLIININNQFYVNKFKKNGTIASVNSIIIILVQSMLQSQSLGIKLADSIKLLDTINEIMVKQNG
;
A
#
# COMPACT_ATOMS: atom_id res chain seq x y z
N MET A 1 -43.16 -38.38 -33.37
CA MET A 1 -42.61 -37.11 -33.91
C MET A 1 -42.31 -36.19 -32.74
N ASN A 2 -41.06 -35.79 -32.53
CA ASN A 2 -40.70 -34.91 -31.42
C ASN A 2 -41.18 -33.49 -31.70
N ASN A 3 -42.24 -33.07 -30.99
CA ASN A 3 -42.75 -31.70 -30.98
C ASN A 3 -41.73 -30.78 -30.28
N THR A 4 -40.78 -30.25 -31.04
CA THR A 4 -39.83 -29.24 -30.55
C THR A 4 -39.97 -27.96 -31.37
N LYS A 5 -40.08 -26.81 -30.67
CA LYS A 5 -40.02 -25.46 -31.26
C LYS A 5 -38.72 -24.80 -30.83
N LYS A 6 -38.10 -24.04 -31.74
CA LYS A 6 -36.92 -23.22 -31.48
C LYS A 6 -37.33 -21.76 -31.38
N TYR A 7 -36.67 -21.03 -30.48
CA TYR A 7 -36.87 -19.59 -30.28
C TYR A 7 -35.53 -18.88 -30.49
N ASP A 8 -35.58 -17.65 -31.01
CA ASP A 8 -34.40 -16.78 -31.13
C ASP A 8 -34.05 -16.19 -29.76
N ILE A 9 -32.77 -16.24 -29.42
CA ILE A 9 -32.19 -15.72 -28.17
C ILE A 9 -31.10 -14.68 -28.45
N THR A 10 -31.04 -14.16 -29.67
CA THR A 10 -30.07 -13.14 -30.08
C THR A 10 -30.28 -11.85 -29.31
N ILE A 11 -29.18 -11.27 -28.85
CA ILE A 11 -29.19 -10.01 -28.10
C ILE A 11 -29.02 -8.85 -29.08
N GLY A 12 -29.98 -7.92 -29.09
CA GLY A 12 -29.90 -6.69 -29.88
C GLY A 12 -28.73 -5.80 -29.45
N SER A 13 -28.19 -5.01 -30.40
CA SER A 13 -27.05 -4.13 -30.17
C SER A 13 -27.29 -3.08 -29.08
N GLY A 14 -28.56 -2.71 -28.82
CA GLY A 14 -28.95 -1.81 -27.74
C GLY A 14 -28.61 -2.30 -26.32
N PHE A 15 -28.35 -3.60 -26.13
CA PHE A 15 -27.94 -4.16 -24.84
C PHE A 15 -26.67 -3.50 -24.27
N ILE A 16 -25.81 -2.96 -25.13
CA ILE A 16 -24.56 -2.30 -24.75
C ILE A 16 -24.77 -1.13 -23.78
N LYS A 17 -25.95 -0.47 -23.81
CA LYS A 17 -26.30 0.66 -22.94
C LYS A 17 -26.25 0.29 -21.46
N ASN A 18 -26.46 -0.99 -21.13
CA ASN A 18 -26.40 -1.47 -19.75
C ASN A 18 -25.03 -1.25 -19.06
N PHE A 19 -23.94 -1.15 -19.83
CA PHE A 19 -22.62 -0.87 -19.26
C PHE A 19 -22.49 0.51 -18.60
N GLN A 20 -23.39 1.46 -18.89
CA GLN A 20 -23.40 2.79 -18.24
C GLN A 20 -23.80 2.72 -16.76
N PHE A 21 -24.69 1.78 -16.41
CA PHE A 21 -25.29 1.66 -15.07
C PHE A 21 -24.45 0.86 -14.10
N GLU A 22 -23.41 0.21 -14.59
CA GLU A 22 -22.46 -0.55 -13.78
C GLU A 22 -21.61 0.38 -12.89
N ASN A 23 -21.12 -0.13 -11.76
CA ASN A 23 -20.27 0.64 -10.84
C ASN A 23 -18.80 0.23 -10.97
N TYR A 24 -18.23 0.40 -12.17
CA TYR A 24 -16.83 0.09 -12.41
C TYR A 24 -15.90 1.13 -11.77
N LYS A 25 -14.73 0.67 -11.32
CA LYS A 25 -13.66 1.56 -10.85
C LYS A 25 -12.96 2.20 -12.07
N LEU A 26 -12.61 3.48 -11.98
CA LEU A 26 -12.00 4.21 -13.10
C LEU A 26 -10.68 3.57 -13.54
N GLU A 27 -9.83 3.13 -12.61
CA GLU A 27 -8.55 2.47 -12.94
C GLU A 27 -8.76 1.23 -13.81
N ARG A 28 -9.86 0.51 -13.62
CA ARG A 28 -10.19 -0.67 -14.42
C ARG A 28 -10.64 -0.27 -15.82
N VAL A 29 -11.51 0.72 -15.92
CA VAL A 29 -12.04 1.23 -17.20
C VAL A 29 -10.88 1.73 -18.07
N PHE A 30 -10.01 2.57 -17.53
CA PHE A 30 -8.87 3.11 -18.28
C PHE A 30 -7.81 2.05 -18.59
N SER A 31 -7.67 1.02 -17.74
CA SER A 31 -6.79 -0.11 -18.02
C SER A 31 -7.19 -0.88 -19.29
N GLU A 32 -8.46 -0.91 -19.70
CA GLU A 32 -8.82 -1.59 -20.96
C GLU A 32 -8.19 -0.93 -22.20
N PHE A 33 -8.13 0.40 -22.22
CA PHE A 33 -7.49 1.11 -23.33
C PHE A 33 -5.97 0.88 -23.29
N ILE A 34 -5.35 1.03 -22.12
CA ILE A 34 -3.90 0.84 -21.95
C ILE A 34 -3.49 -0.61 -22.25
N ASP A 35 -4.28 -1.60 -21.80
CA ASP A 35 -4.05 -3.02 -22.07
C ASP A 35 -4.07 -3.30 -23.58
N ASN A 36 -5.02 -2.71 -24.33
CA ASN A 36 -5.13 -2.91 -25.77
C ASN A 36 -3.95 -2.27 -26.54
N SER A 37 -3.59 -1.03 -26.19
CA SER A 37 -2.45 -0.34 -26.78
C SER A 37 -1.15 -1.10 -26.49
N LEU A 38 -0.91 -1.46 -25.22
CA LEU A 38 0.29 -2.19 -24.82
C LEU A 38 0.36 -3.56 -25.51
N GLN A 39 -0.75 -4.29 -25.63
CA GLN A 39 -0.77 -5.57 -26.34
C GLN A 39 -0.42 -5.39 -27.82
N SER A 40 -1.04 -4.44 -28.52
CA SER A 40 -0.73 -4.13 -29.92
C SER A 40 0.75 -3.78 -30.11
N PHE A 41 1.31 -3.01 -29.18
CA PHE A 41 2.73 -2.67 -29.18
C PHE A 41 3.63 -3.90 -28.98
N LEU A 42 3.35 -4.71 -27.95
CA LEU A 42 4.15 -5.90 -27.63
C LEU A 42 4.13 -6.93 -28.76
N ASP A 43 2.97 -7.14 -29.38
CA ASP A 43 2.81 -8.09 -30.50
C ASP A 43 3.61 -7.67 -31.75
N ASN A 44 3.95 -6.38 -31.88
CA ASN A 44 4.64 -5.80 -33.05
C ASN A 44 5.94 -5.08 -32.68
N GLN A 45 6.49 -5.34 -31.48
CA GLN A 45 7.63 -4.60 -30.93
C GLN A 45 8.86 -4.67 -31.84
N ASP A 46 9.07 -5.80 -32.52
CA ASP A 46 10.22 -5.98 -33.41
C ASP A 46 10.20 -5.08 -34.65
N ILE A 47 9.00 -4.68 -35.09
CA ILE A 47 8.83 -3.73 -36.20
C ILE A 47 8.93 -2.31 -35.63
N LEU A 48 8.16 -2.03 -34.58
CA LEU A 48 8.02 -0.69 -33.99
C LEU A 48 9.35 -0.14 -33.43
N LYS A 49 10.24 -0.99 -32.91
CA LYS A 49 11.53 -0.54 -32.36
C LYS A 49 12.44 0.17 -33.36
N ASN A 50 12.21 -0.01 -34.66
CA ASN A 50 12.96 0.65 -35.73
C ASN A 50 12.40 2.04 -36.08
N LEU A 51 11.23 2.40 -35.55
CA LEU A 51 10.60 3.70 -35.73
C LEU A 51 11.13 4.69 -34.68
N GLU A 52 11.14 5.98 -35.03
CA GLU A 52 11.63 7.03 -34.14
C GLU A 52 10.83 7.09 -32.83
N ASP A 53 9.51 6.95 -32.93
CA ASP A 53 8.58 7.03 -31.81
C ASP A 53 8.27 5.66 -31.17
N GLY A 54 8.53 4.56 -31.88
CA GLY A 54 8.22 3.17 -31.49
C GLY A 54 9.21 2.49 -30.53
N LYS A 55 10.16 3.24 -29.95
CA LYS A 55 11.09 2.71 -28.91
C LYS A 55 10.37 2.25 -27.63
N LYS A 56 9.17 2.77 -27.38
CA LYS A 56 8.32 2.42 -26.23
C LYS A 56 6.85 2.69 -26.58
N CYS A 57 5.94 1.95 -25.97
CA CYS A 57 4.51 2.20 -26.05
C CYS A 57 4.20 3.51 -25.33
N LYS A 58 3.53 4.43 -26.00
CA LYS A 58 3.03 5.69 -25.44
C LYS A 58 1.51 5.65 -25.48
N VAL A 59 0.89 5.93 -24.34
CA VAL A 59 -0.56 6.08 -24.23
C VAL A 59 -0.86 7.44 -23.60
N SER A 60 -1.57 8.30 -24.32
CA SER A 60 -2.00 9.61 -23.88
C SER A 60 -3.50 9.59 -23.59
N ILE A 61 -3.88 9.96 -22.37
CA ILE A 61 -5.28 10.12 -21.97
C ILE A 61 -5.48 11.58 -21.60
N ILE A 62 -6.31 12.28 -22.35
CA ILE A 62 -6.63 13.69 -22.13
C ILE A 62 -8.14 13.83 -22.05
N TRP A 63 -8.65 14.56 -21.07
CA TRP A 63 -10.06 14.90 -21.03
C TRP A 63 -10.28 16.35 -20.67
N ASP A 64 -11.44 16.84 -21.10
CA ASP A 64 -12.00 18.12 -20.67
C ASP A 64 -13.46 17.93 -20.23
N LYS A 65 -14.27 19.00 -20.23
CA LYS A 65 -15.68 18.92 -19.84
C LYS A 65 -16.56 18.19 -20.86
N ASN A 66 -16.12 18.11 -22.12
CA ASN A 66 -16.92 17.67 -23.25
C ASN A 66 -16.50 16.30 -23.77
N GLN A 67 -15.20 15.97 -23.67
CA GLN A 67 -14.66 14.75 -24.28
C GLN A 67 -13.49 14.13 -23.52
N ILE A 68 -13.24 12.86 -23.82
CA ILE A 68 -12.03 12.10 -23.46
C ILE A 68 -11.39 11.63 -24.76
N ILE A 69 -10.09 11.86 -24.91
CA ILE A 69 -9.28 11.39 -26.03
C ILE A 69 -8.24 10.42 -25.45
N ILE A 70 -8.24 9.19 -25.96
CA ILE A 70 -7.19 8.20 -25.71
C ILE A 70 -6.43 7.96 -27.01
N GLU A 71 -5.13 8.21 -27.01
CA GLU A 71 -4.26 8.07 -28.17
C GLU A 71 -3.07 7.16 -27.83
N ASP A 72 -2.73 6.27 -28.74
CA ASP A 72 -1.52 5.45 -28.64
C ASP A 72 -0.72 5.40 -29.93
N ASN A 73 0.57 5.10 -29.78
CA ASN A 73 1.50 4.93 -30.91
C ASN A 73 1.83 3.46 -31.18
N SER A 74 0.86 2.56 -30.97
CA SER A 74 1.02 1.13 -31.21
C SER A 74 0.89 0.83 -32.70
N PHE A 75 0.70 -0.44 -33.08
CA PHE A 75 0.73 -0.85 -34.47
C PHE A 75 -0.50 -0.45 -35.30
N GLY A 76 -1.63 -0.16 -34.63
CA GLY A 76 -2.94 0.04 -35.27
C GLY A 76 -3.63 -1.26 -35.66
N MET A 77 -4.80 -1.15 -36.31
CA MET A 77 -5.62 -2.30 -36.74
C MET A 77 -5.83 -2.30 -38.26
N ASN A 78 -5.78 -3.48 -38.88
CA ASN A 78 -6.31 -3.66 -40.23
C ASN A 78 -7.85 -3.72 -40.24
N GLU A 79 -8.45 -3.79 -41.44
CA GLU A 79 -9.90 -3.84 -41.61
C GLU A 79 -10.57 -5.00 -40.84
N GLU A 80 -9.98 -6.20 -40.89
CA GLU A 80 -10.53 -7.38 -40.22
C GLU A 80 -10.46 -7.24 -38.68
N GLU A 81 -9.34 -6.74 -38.17
CA GLU A 81 -9.13 -6.42 -36.76
C GLU A 81 -10.10 -5.34 -36.28
N PHE A 82 -10.29 -4.29 -37.07
CA PHE A 82 -11.21 -3.20 -36.79
C PHE A 82 -12.66 -3.67 -36.76
N GLY A 83 -13.08 -4.46 -37.75
CA GLY A 83 -14.41 -5.08 -37.78
C GLY A 83 -14.68 -5.98 -36.57
N ARG A 84 -13.68 -6.75 -36.11
CA ARG A 84 -13.76 -7.50 -34.85
C ARG A 84 -13.84 -6.58 -33.63
N ALA A 85 -13.10 -5.48 -33.64
CA ALA A 85 -13.11 -4.48 -32.58
C ALA A 85 -14.45 -3.74 -32.46
N LEU A 86 -15.37 -3.82 -33.43
CA LEU A 86 -16.73 -3.28 -33.32
C LEU A 86 -17.77 -4.31 -32.84
N LYS A 87 -17.53 -5.61 -33.05
CA LYS A 87 -18.45 -6.69 -32.65
C LYS A 87 -18.44 -6.93 -31.13
N LEU A 88 -19.62 -7.06 -30.53
CA LEU A 88 -19.78 -7.25 -29.06
C LEU A 88 -19.20 -8.57 -28.52
N ASN A 89 -19.22 -9.64 -29.31
CA ASN A 89 -18.80 -10.98 -28.88
C ASN A 89 -17.64 -11.57 -29.71
N ALA A 90 -16.86 -10.71 -30.36
CA ALA A 90 -15.68 -11.17 -31.10
C ALA A 90 -14.47 -11.25 -30.17
N LYS A 91 -14.08 -12.48 -29.80
CA LYS A 91 -12.82 -12.72 -29.08
C LYS A 91 -11.63 -12.57 -30.03
N ASN A 92 -10.50 -12.15 -29.48
CA ASN A 92 -9.23 -12.18 -30.21
C ASN A 92 -8.84 -13.67 -30.44
N PRO A 93 -8.51 -14.10 -31.68
CA PRO A 93 -8.06 -15.47 -31.94
C PRO A 93 -6.81 -15.87 -31.12
N ASN A 94 -6.02 -14.90 -30.67
CA ASN A 94 -4.85 -15.10 -29.81
C ASN A 94 -5.15 -15.04 -28.30
N ALA A 95 -6.42 -15.03 -27.86
CA ALA A 95 -6.80 -14.89 -26.45
C ALA A 95 -6.21 -15.96 -25.50
N ASN A 96 -5.69 -17.06 -26.04
CA ASN A 96 -5.07 -18.16 -25.29
C ASN A 96 -3.52 -18.11 -25.25
N LYS A 97 -2.89 -17.06 -25.79
CA LYS A 97 -1.42 -16.90 -25.72
C LYS A 97 -0.97 -16.52 -24.31
N ASP A 98 0.26 -16.91 -23.98
CA ASP A 98 0.90 -16.53 -22.72
C ASP A 98 1.01 -15.00 -22.61
N ASN A 99 0.75 -14.47 -21.41
CA ASN A 99 0.83 -13.04 -21.10
C ASN A 99 -0.12 -12.10 -21.87
N GLN A 100 -1.20 -12.62 -22.47
CA GLN A 100 -2.19 -11.79 -23.15
C GLN A 100 -2.92 -10.87 -22.16
N LEU A 101 -2.95 -9.57 -22.44
CA LEU A 101 -3.65 -8.57 -21.62
C LEU A 101 -5.15 -8.50 -21.97
N GLY A 102 -5.55 -8.85 -23.20
CA GLY A 102 -6.94 -8.80 -23.68
C GLY A 102 -7.54 -10.18 -23.98
N MET A 103 -8.47 -10.67 -23.14
CA MET A 103 -9.04 -12.03 -23.27
C MET A 103 -10.49 -12.09 -23.77
N TYR A 104 -11.31 -11.07 -23.49
CA TYR A 104 -12.78 -11.19 -23.60
C TYR A 104 -13.44 -10.43 -24.76
N GLY A 105 -12.70 -9.61 -25.49
CA GLY A 105 -13.21 -8.92 -26.69
C GLY A 105 -14.20 -7.77 -26.44
N ILE A 106 -14.59 -7.51 -25.19
CA ILE A 106 -15.55 -6.45 -24.86
C ILE A 106 -14.93 -5.15 -24.30
N GLY A 107 -13.65 -5.20 -23.91
CA GLY A 107 -13.01 -4.21 -23.03
C GLY A 107 -13.22 -2.77 -23.50
N LEU A 108 -12.83 -2.54 -24.76
CA LEU A 108 -13.00 -1.27 -25.48
C LEU A 108 -14.44 -0.75 -25.43
N LYS A 109 -15.41 -1.64 -25.67
CA LYS A 109 -16.82 -1.27 -25.83
C LYS A 109 -17.42 -0.86 -24.49
N TYR A 110 -17.31 -1.71 -23.48
CA TYR A 110 -17.87 -1.38 -22.18
C TYR A 110 -17.19 -0.15 -21.58
N ALA A 111 -15.87 -0.01 -21.74
CA ALA A 111 -15.13 1.12 -21.21
C ALA A 111 -15.58 2.44 -21.86
N SER A 112 -15.72 2.43 -23.20
CA SER A 112 -16.20 3.61 -23.94
C SER A 112 -17.62 4.00 -23.55
N VAL A 113 -18.52 3.02 -23.50
CA VAL A 113 -19.94 3.23 -23.14
C VAL A 113 -20.12 3.64 -21.68
N TYR A 114 -19.30 3.11 -20.77
CA TYR A 114 -19.30 3.52 -19.37
C TYR A 114 -18.94 5.00 -19.20
N LEU A 115 -18.06 5.54 -20.05
CA LEU A 115 -17.54 6.90 -19.95
C LEU A 115 -18.43 7.94 -20.65
N GLY A 116 -19.04 7.59 -21.79
CA GLY A 116 -19.87 8.52 -22.56
C GLY A 116 -20.87 7.83 -23.49
N ASN A 117 -21.80 8.62 -23.99
CA ASN A 117 -22.90 8.15 -24.83
C ASN A 117 -22.57 8.13 -26.33
N LYS A 118 -21.40 8.62 -26.72
CA LYS A 118 -20.91 8.51 -28.09
C LYS A 118 -19.41 8.29 -28.07
N TYR A 119 -18.91 7.39 -28.90
CA TYR A 119 -17.47 7.21 -29.08
C TYR A 119 -17.12 7.00 -30.55
N THR A 120 -15.92 7.43 -30.93
CA THR A 120 -15.33 7.25 -32.25
C THR A 120 -13.99 6.56 -32.08
N ILE A 121 -13.75 5.51 -32.86
CA ILE A 121 -12.44 4.86 -32.95
C ILE A 121 -11.87 5.24 -34.32
N SER A 122 -10.64 5.70 -34.36
CA SER A 122 -9.86 5.93 -35.56
C SER A 122 -8.52 5.25 -35.44
N THR A 123 -8.11 4.48 -36.44
CA THR A 123 -6.88 3.70 -36.40
C THR A 123 -6.20 3.70 -37.76
N THR A 124 -4.87 3.71 -37.73
CA THR A 124 -4.03 3.50 -38.91
C THR A 124 -3.06 2.38 -38.57
N ARG A 125 -3.09 1.31 -39.35
CA ARG A 125 -2.09 0.24 -39.22
C ARG A 125 -0.78 0.70 -39.88
N TYR A 126 0.35 0.50 -39.22
CA TYR A 126 1.64 0.83 -39.82
C TYR A 126 1.79 0.23 -41.23
N ASP A 127 2.27 1.05 -42.18
CA ASP A 127 2.46 0.73 -43.60
C ASP A 127 1.16 0.41 -44.38
N SER A 128 -0.03 0.71 -43.84
CA SER A 128 -1.30 0.53 -44.59
C SER A 128 -1.54 1.64 -45.62
N GLY A 129 -1.14 2.89 -45.31
CA GLY A 129 -1.53 4.07 -46.09
C GLY A 129 -3.02 4.38 -46.05
N SER A 130 -3.75 3.80 -45.09
CA SER A 130 -5.20 3.92 -44.94
C SER A 130 -5.59 4.03 -43.46
N ARG A 131 -6.44 5.01 -43.17
CA ARG A 131 -7.07 5.21 -41.87
C ARG A 131 -8.49 4.68 -41.90
N ILE A 132 -8.87 3.94 -40.87
CA ILE A 132 -10.23 3.41 -40.69
C ILE A 132 -10.84 4.09 -39.48
N SER A 133 -12.09 4.56 -39.58
CA SER A 133 -12.81 5.13 -38.45
C SER A 133 -14.27 4.71 -38.41
N ALA A 134 -14.83 4.61 -37.20
CA ALA A 134 -16.26 4.34 -36.99
C ALA A 134 -16.73 5.08 -35.74
N SER A 135 -17.95 5.59 -35.79
CA SER A 135 -18.59 6.29 -34.68
C SER A 135 -19.82 5.53 -34.22
N VAL A 136 -19.99 5.46 -32.91
CA VAL A 136 -21.08 4.74 -32.26
C VAL A 136 -21.80 5.67 -31.32
N ASP A 137 -23.10 5.90 -31.57
CA ASP A 137 -24.01 6.61 -30.66
C ASP A 137 -24.88 5.59 -29.90
N ILE A 138 -24.83 5.63 -28.58
CA ILE A 138 -25.46 4.61 -27.73
C ILE A 138 -26.97 4.78 -27.64
N ASP A 139 -27.49 6.01 -27.81
CA ASP A 139 -28.94 6.19 -27.92
C ASP A 139 -29.46 5.61 -29.23
N GLU A 140 -28.76 5.85 -30.34
CA GLU A 140 -29.12 5.27 -31.64
C GLU A 140 -29.05 3.73 -31.63
N LEU A 141 -28.00 3.16 -31.03
CA LEU A 141 -27.90 1.70 -30.85
C LEU A 141 -29.06 1.16 -30.00
N SER A 142 -29.44 1.87 -28.93
CA SER A 142 -30.49 1.46 -28.00
C SER A 142 -31.89 1.54 -28.61
N GLU A 143 -32.15 2.57 -29.41
CA GLU A 143 -33.46 2.83 -30.02
C GLU A 143 -33.67 1.95 -31.26
N ASN A 144 -32.68 1.87 -32.14
CA ASN A 144 -32.84 1.26 -33.46
C ASN A 144 -32.33 -0.19 -33.55
N ASN A 145 -31.54 -0.65 -32.57
CA ASN A 145 -30.91 -1.97 -32.56
C ASN A 145 -30.30 -2.37 -33.93
N PRO A 146 -29.47 -1.51 -34.54
CA PRO A 146 -28.92 -1.80 -35.86
C PRO A 146 -28.00 -3.02 -35.82
N ASN A 147 -27.97 -3.75 -36.92
CA ASN A 147 -27.11 -4.94 -37.10
C ASN A 147 -25.71 -4.58 -37.64
N GLU A 148 -25.54 -3.35 -38.14
CA GLU A 148 -24.34 -2.89 -38.84
C GLU A 148 -23.92 -1.50 -38.32
N ILE A 149 -22.63 -1.21 -38.41
CA ILE A 149 -22.02 0.08 -38.07
C ILE A 149 -21.19 0.51 -39.28
N GLU A 150 -21.39 1.74 -39.73
CA GLU A 150 -20.63 2.31 -40.86
C GLU A 150 -19.18 2.60 -40.45
N ALA A 151 -18.25 2.21 -41.31
CA ALA A 151 -16.83 2.53 -41.17
C ALA A 151 -16.37 3.36 -42.38
N ILE A 152 -15.63 4.44 -42.10
CA ILE A 152 -15.07 5.37 -43.08
C ILE A 152 -13.60 5.01 -43.31
N PHE A 153 -13.19 4.96 -44.57
CA PHE A 153 -11.83 4.69 -45.00
C PHE A 153 -11.25 5.94 -45.68
N ASP A 154 -10.21 6.50 -45.08
CA ASP A 154 -9.50 7.67 -45.58
C ASP A 154 -8.06 7.30 -45.98
N HIS A 155 -7.49 8.08 -46.91
CA HIS A 155 -6.07 7.97 -47.22
C HIS A 155 -5.22 8.55 -46.07
N ASP A 156 -4.13 7.87 -45.74
CA ASP A 156 -3.18 8.31 -44.71
C ASP A 156 -1.73 8.07 -45.18
N GLN A 157 -0.76 8.67 -44.49
CA GLN A 157 0.66 8.39 -44.74
C GLN A 157 1.04 7.00 -44.22
N LYS A 158 1.97 6.32 -44.90
CA LYS A 158 2.39 4.95 -44.52
C LYS A 158 3.15 4.90 -43.20
N GLU A 159 3.78 6.02 -42.85
CA GLU A 159 4.53 6.22 -41.62
C GLU A 159 3.60 6.44 -40.42
N ASN A 160 2.33 6.84 -40.65
CA ASN A 160 1.37 7.02 -39.57
C ASN A 160 0.90 5.66 -39.05
N HIS A 161 0.77 5.55 -37.74
CA HIS A 161 0.25 4.36 -37.09
C HIS A 161 -0.36 4.70 -35.72
N GLY A 162 -1.12 3.76 -35.17
CA GLY A 162 -1.69 3.88 -33.84
C GLY A 162 -3.21 3.96 -33.85
N THR A 163 -3.77 4.31 -32.69
CA THR A 163 -5.23 4.37 -32.49
C THR A 163 -5.59 5.59 -31.66
N ILE A 164 -6.66 6.26 -32.06
CA ILE A 164 -7.30 7.37 -31.34
C ILE A 164 -8.74 6.97 -31.04
N ILE A 165 -9.12 7.05 -29.77
CA ILE A 165 -10.49 6.86 -29.30
C ILE A 165 -10.97 8.17 -28.71
N THR A 166 -12.03 8.72 -29.30
CA THR A 166 -12.67 9.95 -28.82
C THR A 166 -14.03 9.62 -28.24
N ILE A 167 -14.23 9.89 -26.95
CA ILE A 167 -15.49 9.67 -26.24
C ILE A 167 -16.10 11.03 -25.94
N THR A 168 -17.36 11.22 -26.31
CA THR A 168 -18.14 12.46 -26.14
C THR A 168 -19.48 12.16 -25.49
N LYS A 169 -20.26 13.20 -25.18
CA LYS A 169 -21.49 13.09 -24.37
C LYS A 169 -21.19 12.34 -23.05
N LEU A 170 -20.21 12.85 -22.30
CA LEU A 170 -19.69 12.19 -21.10
C LEU A 170 -20.80 12.01 -20.06
N VAL A 171 -20.88 10.81 -19.49
CA VAL A 171 -21.86 10.46 -18.43
C VAL A 171 -21.20 10.31 -17.06
N LYS A 172 -19.87 10.49 -16.97
CA LYS A 172 -19.09 10.44 -15.74
C LYS A 172 -18.34 11.75 -15.54
N GLU A 173 -18.33 12.26 -14.31
CA GLU A 173 -17.57 13.45 -13.94
C GLU A 173 -16.12 13.09 -13.60
N LEU A 174 -15.18 13.54 -14.45
CA LEU A 174 -13.74 13.26 -14.32
C LEU A 174 -12.90 14.47 -13.88
N ASN A 175 -13.47 15.67 -13.87
CA ASN A 175 -12.76 16.93 -13.58
C ASN A 175 -12.53 17.18 -12.07
N ASN A 176 -12.19 16.13 -11.32
CA ASN A 176 -11.85 16.20 -9.90
C ASN A 176 -10.35 15.89 -9.72
N PRO A 177 -9.52 16.87 -9.31
CA PRO A 177 -8.08 16.67 -9.16
C PRO A 177 -7.68 15.52 -8.23
N ASN A 178 -8.47 15.26 -7.17
CA ASN A 178 -8.18 14.17 -6.24
C ASN A 178 -8.43 12.80 -6.88
N LYS A 179 -9.54 12.65 -7.63
CA LYS A 179 -9.83 11.43 -8.39
C LYS A 179 -8.79 11.20 -9.48
N GLU A 180 -8.32 12.26 -10.12
CA GLU A 180 -7.25 12.17 -11.13
C GLU A 180 -5.93 11.71 -10.50
N ASN A 181 -5.53 12.30 -9.37
CA ASN A 181 -4.34 11.87 -8.61
C ASN A 181 -4.46 10.39 -8.21
N GLU A 182 -5.59 9.98 -7.64
CA GLU A 182 -5.85 8.59 -7.26
C GLU A 182 -5.76 7.65 -8.46
N LEU A 183 -6.31 8.05 -9.61
CA LEU A 183 -6.22 7.27 -10.84
C LEU A 183 -4.76 7.13 -11.30
N ARG A 184 -3.96 8.20 -11.27
CA ARG A 184 -2.53 8.13 -11.61
C ARG A 184 -1.77 7.18 -10.69
N GLU A 185 -1.98 7.27 -9.38
CA GLU A 185 -1.33 6.38 -8.41
C GLU A 185 -1.66 4.90 -8.67
N LYS A 186 -2.94 4.61 -8.93
CA LYS A 186 -3.39 3.24 -9.21
C LYS A 186 -2.88 2.71 -10.54
N LEU A 187 -2.98 3.48 -11.62
CA LEU A 187 -2.44 3.08 -12.93
C LEU A 187 -0.91 2.90 -12.86
N GLY A 188 -0.22 3.77 -12.11
CA GLY A 188 1.21 3.64 -11.82
C GLY A 188 1.53 2.30 -11.16
N THR A 189 0.72 1.88 -10.18
CA THR A 189 0.85 0.58 -9.53
C THR A 189 0.50 -0.58 -10.47
N ILE A 190 -0.55 -0.44 -11.28
CA ILE A 190 -1.03 -1.49 -12.20
C ILE A 190 0.04 -1.86 -13.23
N TYR A 191 0.70 -0.85 -13.80
CA TYR A 191 1.65 -1.03 -14.90
C TYR A 191 3.11 -0.88 -14.49
N HIS A 192 3.44 -0.89 -13.19
CA HIS A 192 4.77 -0.53 -12.72
C HIS A 192 5.91 -1.36 -13.36
N HIS A 193 5.73 -2.66 -13.59
CA HIS A 193 6.75 -3.48 -14.28
C HIS A 193 7.05 -2.99 -15.70
N TYR A 194 6.04 -2.52 -16.44
CA TYR A 194 6.23 -1.98 -17.78
C TYR A 194 6.79 -0.56 -17.76
N LEU A 195 6.35 0.27 -16.80
CA LEU A 195 6.85 1.64 -16.60
C LEU A 195 8.34 1.64 -16.21
N GLU A 196 8.73 0.80 -15.24
CA GLU A 196 10.12 0.73 -14.74
C GLU A 196 11.09 0.16 -15.76
N ARG A 197 10.64 -0.75 -16.63
CA ARG A 197 11.44 -1.27 -17.76
C ARG A 197 11.54 -0.29 -18.93
N GLY A 198 10.83 0.84 -18.86
CA GLY A 198 10.77 1.83 -19.95
C GLY A 198 10.00 1.35 -21.19
N ILE A 199 9.24 0.26 -21.08
CA ILE A 199 8.45 -0.31 -22.19
C ILE A 199 7.18 0.50 -22.43
N LEU A 200 6.56 1.01 -21.36
CA LEU A 200 5.33 1.78 -21.40
C LEU A 200 5.55 3.18 -20.83
N ASN A 201 4.91 4.17 -21.44
CA ASN A 201 4.77 5.52 -20.93
C ASN A 201 3.29 5.92 -21.01
N ILE A 202 2.71 6.32 -19.89
CA ILE A 202 1.32 6.77 -19.83
C ILE A 202 1.31 8.23 -19.39
N THR A 203 0.58 9.08 -20.10
CA THR A 203 0.29 10.44 -19.63
C THR A 203 -1.20 10.60 -19.40
N LEU A 204 -1.56 11.13 -18.23
CA LEU A 204 -2.92 11.54 -17.93
C LEU A 204 -2.98 13.05 -17.80
N ASN A 205 -3.82 13.71 -18.62
CA ASN A 205 -3.91 15.17 -18.71
C ASN A 205 -2.52 15.83 -18.83
N LYS A 206 -1.69 15.26 -19.71
CA LYS A 206 -0.29 15.67 -19.99
C LYS A 206 0.70 15.43 -18.83
N ILE A 207 0.26 14.88 -17.70
CA ILE A 207 1.12 14.52 -16.56
C ILE A 207 1.55 13.05 -16.70
N PRO A 208 2.86 12.75 -16.75
CA PRO A 208 3.35 11.38 -16.78
C PRO A 208 2.97 10.59 -15.51
N ILE A 209 2.41 9.40 -15.71
CA ILE A 209 2.15 8.45 -14.63
C ILE A 209 3.46 7.79 -14.22
N LYS A 210 3.72 7.75 -12.91
CA LYS A 210 4.90 7.12 -12.33
C LYS A 210 4.49 6.14 -11.25
N TYR A 211 5.29 5.10 -11.08
CA TYR A 211 5.17 4.22 -9.91
C TYR A 211 5.99 4.78 -8.75
N GLU A 212 5.32 5.03 -7.64
CA GLU A 212 5.99 5.37 -6.38
C GLU A 212 6.31 4.10 -5.60
N LYS A 213 7.61 3.76 -5.55
CA LYS A 213 8.06 2.62 -4.75
C LYS A 213 7.70 2.82 -3.27
N PRO A 214 7.14 1.80 -2.60
CA PRO A 214 6.84 1.90 -1.19
C PRO A 214 8.13 2.04 -0.38
N GLU A 215 8.16 3.04 0.50
CA GLU A 215 9.23 3.20 1.47
C GLU A 215 9.15 2.08 2.51
N ILE A 216 10.14 1.19 2.49
CA ILE A 216 10.22 0.07 3.44
C ILE A 216 10.82 0.56 4.76
N TYR A 217 10.23 0.13 5.87
CA TYR A 217 10.70 0.38 7.22
C TYR A 217 12.14 -0.14 7.40
N MET A 218 12.94 0.70 8.01
CA MET A 218 14.34 0.46 8.35
C MET A 218 14.51 0.74 9.84
N ASP A 219 15.11 -0.19 10.58
CA ASP A 219 15.40 0.03 12.00
C ASP A 219 16.70 0.80 12.22
N GLU A 220 17.07 0.96 13.49
CA GLU A 220 18.27 1.67 13.96
C GLU A 220 19.56 1.00 13.49
N ASN A 221 19.53 -0.30 13.23
CA ASN A 221 20.66 -1.08 12.71
C ASN A 221 20.71 -1.06 11.17
N GLN A 222 19.94 -0.18 10.53
CA GLN A 222 19.77 -0.09 9.08
C GLN A 222 19.21 -1.37 8.44
N GLN A 223 18.60 -2.27 9.22
CA GLN A 223 17.97 -3.47 8.69
C GLN A 223 16.63 -3.11 8.05
N ARG A 224 16.48 -3.45 6.76
CA ARG A 224 15.23 -3.29 6.01
C ARG A 224 14.32 -4.50 6.21
N TYR A 225 13.03 -4.25 6.45
CA TYR A 225 12.03 -5.30 6.65
C TYR A 225 11.29 -5.61 5.36
N ILE A 226 11.99 -6.31 4.46
CA ILE A 226 11.47 -6.86 3.21
C ILE A 226 12.02 -8.27 3.02
N ARG A 227 11.20 -9.17 2.47
CA ARG A 227 11.55 -10.55 2.16
C ARG A 227 10.98 -10.97 0.82
N ASN A 228 11.73 -11.76 0.08
CA ASN A 228 11.26 -12.38 -1.16
C ASN A 228 10.40 -13.61 -0.84
N ILE A 229 9.47 -13.90 -1.74
CA ILE A 229 8.60 -15.06 -1.71
C ILE A 229 8.88 -15.84 -3.00
N ASN A 230 9.11 -17.14 -2.86
CA ASN A 230 9.16 -18.08 -3.96
C ASN A 230 8.60 -19.40 -3.45
N ASP A 231 7.44 -19.79 -3.97
CA ASP A 231 6.73 -20.96 -3.47
C ASP A 231 5.81 -21.55 -4.53
N SER A 232 5.25 -22.72 -4.22
CA SER A 232 4.27 -23.37 -5.07
C SER A 232 3.28 -24.19 -4.25
N PHE A 233 2.11 -24.44 -4.82
CA PHE A 233 1.14 -25.37 -4.26
C PHE A 233 0.52 -26.21 -5.37
N THR A 234 0.07 -27.42 -5.01
CA THR A 234 -0.63 -28.32 -5.92
C THR A 234 -2.07 -28.47 -5.46
N PHE A 235 -3.01 -28.31 -6.38
CA PHE A 235 -4.44 -28.53 -6.14
C PHE A 235 -5.06 -29.25 -7.33
N LYS A 236 -5.77 -30.36 -7.08
CA LYS A 236 -6.41 -31.20 -8.11
C LYS A 236 -5.47 -31.50 -9.30
N ASN A 237 -4.24 -31.93 -9.01
CA ASN A 237 -3.18 -32.25 -9.98
C ASN A 237 -2.64 -31.08 -10.82
N ILE A 238 -3.03 -29.84 -10.51
CA ILE A 238 -2.48 -28.63 -11.11
C ILE A 238 -1.50 -28.01 -10.12
N THR A 239 -0.28 -27.73 -10.58
CA THR A 239 0.73 -27.01 -9.80
C THR A 239 0.70 -25.53 -10.15
N TYR A 240 0.63 -24.71 -9.12
CA TYR A 240 0.56 -23.25 -9.17
C TYR A 240 1.86 -22.72 -8.55
N LYS A 241 2.62 -21.93 -9.31
CA LYS A 241 3.86 -21.30 -8.84
C LYS A 241 3.64 -19.81 -8.63
N PHE A 242 4.13 -19.30 -7.51
CA PHE A 242 4.09 -17.88 -7.26
C PHE A 242 5.40 -17.37 -6.66
N THR A 243 5.80 -16.20 -7.13
CA THR A 243 6.97 -15.46 -6.65
C THR A 243 6.52 -14.09 -6.15
N GLY A 244 7.39 -13.32 -5.51
CA GLY A 244 7.00 -12.00 -5.03
C GLY A 244 7.87 -11.48 -3.91
N TRP A 245 7.33 -10.50 -3.19
CA TRP A 245 7.97 -9.93 -2.01
C TRP A 245 6.92 -9.40 -1.03
N ILE A 246 7.30 -9.32 0.24
CA ILE A 246 6.47 -8.74 1.31
C ILE A 246 7.36 -7.94 2.25
N GLY A 247 6.83 -6.83 2.76
CA GLY A 247 7.56 -5.94 3.64
C GLY A 247 6.65 -5.08 4.51
N ILE A 248 7.30 -4.20 5.27
CA ILE A 248 6.65 -3.29 6.22
C ILE A 248 6.90 -1.86 5.73
N LEU A 249 5.85 -1.06 5.56
CA LEU A 249 5.96 0.35 5.24
C LEU A 249 6.61 1.13 6.38
N ASN A 250 7.45 2.09 6.02
CA ASN A 250 8.07 3.05 6.94
C ASN A 250 7.00 3.86 7.71
N LYS A 251 6.00 4.35 6.98
CA LYS A 251 4.83 5.06 7.53
C LYS A 251 3.55 4.30 7.20
N GLY A 252 2.64 4.23 8.17
CA GLY A 252 1.37 3.53 7.97
C GLY A 252 0.52 4.20 6.90
N ASN A 253 0.04 3.42 5.93
CA ASN A 253 -0.82 3.91 4.86
C ASN A 253 -1.80 2.83 4.39
N ARG A 254 -3.08 2.97 4.76
CA ARG A 254 -4.14 1.99 4.43
C ARG A 254 -4.40 1.83 2.93
N SER A 255 -4.17 2.88 2.13
CA SER A 255 -4.42 2.85 0.69
C SER A 255 -3.30 2.17 -0.09
N LYS A 256 -2.11 2.01 0.50
CA LYS A 256 -0.95 1.33 -0.11
C LYS A 256 -0.67 -0.06 0.47
N THR A 257 -1.35 -0.45 1.56
CA THR A 257 -1.16 -1.76 2.21
C THR A 257 -1.95 -2.87 1.54
N GLY A 258 -1.50 -4.10 1.73
CA GLY A 258 -2.04 -5.29 1.09
C GLY A 258 -1.07 -5.86 0.07
N LEU A 259 -1.50 -6.94 -0.59
CA LEU A 259 -0.73 -7.64 -1.60
C LEU A 259 -1.23 -7.25 -2.99
N ASN A 260 -0.36 -6.73 -3.82
CA ASN A 260 -0.65 -6.53 -5.24
C ASN A 260 -0.49 -7.87 -5.96
N MET A 261 -1.57 -8.34 -6.59
CA MET A 261 -1.61 -9.65 -7.23
C MET A 261 -1.35 -9.48 -8.72
N MET A 262 -0.25 -10.03 -9.23
CA MET A 262 0.29 -9.79 -10.55
C MET A 262 0.19 -11.01 -11.46
N GLN A 263 -0.10 -10.77 -12.74
CA GLN A 263 0.03 -11.74 -13.82
C GLN A 263 0.46 -10.98 -15.09
N ALA A 264 1.30 -11.58 -15.95
CA ALA A 264 1.72 -10.95 -17.19
C ALA A 264 2.33 -9.55 -17.01
N ASN A 265 3.10 -9.33 -15.94
CA ASN A 265 3.66 -8.03 -15.54
C ASN A 265 2.62 -6.90 -15.32
N ARG A 266 1.33 -7.23 -15.20
CA ARG A 266 0.22 -6.31 -14.88
C ARG A 266 -0.37 -6.66 -13.51
N CYS A 267 -0.69 -5.64 -12.71
CA CYS A 267 -1.46 -5.87 -11.49
C CYS A 267 -2.91 -6.18 -11.84
N ILE A 268 -3.43 -7.27 -11.30
CA ILE A 268 -4.81 -7.71 -11.47
C ILE A 268 -5.64 -7.23 -10.28
N ALA A 269 -5.17 -7.49 -9.06
CA ALA A 269 -5.86 -7.07 -7.85
C ALA A 269 -4.94 -6.20 -6.98
N LEU A 270 -5.36 -4.96 -6.74
CA LEU A 270 -4.64 -4.01 -5.88
C LEU A 270 -4.94 -4.29 -4.41
N ASN A 271 -3.92 -4.22 -3.56
CA ASN A 271 -4.08 -4.17 -2.10
C ASN A 271 -4.90 -5.33 -1.50
N TYR A 272 -4.78 -6.54 -2.06
CA TYR A 272 -5.49 -7.73 -1.59
C TYR A 272 -5.09 -8.07 -0.15
N LYS A 273 -6.09 -8.18 0.75
CA LYS A 273 -5.91 -8.35 2.20
C LYS A 273 -6.66 -9.59 2.68
N PRO A 274 -6.17 -10.80 2.40
CA PRO A 274 -6.85 -12.02 2.85
C PRO A 274 -6.82 -12.11 4.37
N GLU A 275 -7.97 -12.45 4.97
CA GLU A 275 -8.13 -12.49 6.43
C GLU A 275 -7.14 -13.43 7.10
N LYS A 276 -6.82 -14.58 6.48
CA LYS A 276 -5.84 -15.56 6.98
C LYS A 276 -4.44 -14.98 7.21
N ILE A 277 -4.10 -13.86 6.57
CA ILE A 277 -2.77 -13.22 6.68
C ILE A 277 -2.85 -11.90 7.48
N PHE A 278 -3.88 -11.10 7.20
CA PHE A 278 -3.97 -9.74 7.76
C PHE A 278 -4.73 -9.65 9.08
N ASP A 279 -5.40 -10.73 9.51
CA ASP A 279 -6.08 -10.91 10.82
C ASP A 279 -7.18 -9.87 11.09
N LYS A 280 -8.44 -10.32 11.22
CA LYS A 280 -9.64 -9.46 11.35
C LYS A 280 -9.54 -8.41 12.47
N GLY A 281 -8.76 -8.66 13.52
CA GLY A 281 -8.64 -7.77 14.67
C GLY A 281 -7.42 -6.85 14.68
N ASN A 282 -6.40 -7.06 13.83
CA ASN A 282 -5.13 -6.34 13.96
C ASN A 282 -4.98 -5.19 12.97
N LEU A 283 -5.15 -3.97 13.50
CA LEU A 283 -5.00 -2.72 12.75
C LEU A 283 -3.60 -2.50 12.17
N PHE A 284 -2.54 -3.14 12.70
CA PHE A 284 -1.17 -2.81 12.30
C PHE A 284 -0.68 -3.48 11.02
N PRO A 285 -0.82 -4.81 10.84
CA PRO A 285 -0.58 -5.43 9.54
C PRO A 285 -1.38 -4.77 8.43
N THR A 286 -2.64 -4.44 8.69
CA THR A 286 -3.53 -3.73 7.76
C THR A 286 -3.12 -2.27 7.49
N LEU A 287 -2.27 -1.67 8.35
CA LEU A 287 -1.73 -0.32 8.20
C LEU A 287 -0.33 -0.25 7.59
N ARG A 288 0.48 -1.31 7.67
CA ARG A 288 1.89 -1.26 7.22
C ARG A 288 2.35 -2.41 6.35
N VAL A 289 1.71 -3.57 6.36
CA VAL A 289 2.18 -4.70 5.55
C VAL A 289 1.79 -4.46 4.09
N VAL A 290 2.79 -4.55 3.21
CA VAL A 290 2.68 -4.35 1.77
C VAL A 290 3.47 -5.44 1.05
N GLY A 291 3.02 -5.85 -0.13
CA GLY A 291 3.75 -6.83 -0.92
C GLY A 291 3.22 -6.96 -2.33
N GLU A 292 3.88 -7.80 -3.10
CA GLU A 292 3.50 -8.24 -4.43
C GLU A 292 3.55 -9.77 -4.48
N ILE A 293 2.51 -10.39 -5.06
CA ILE A 293 2.51 -11.80 -5.41
C ILE A 293 2.32 -11.91 -6.92
N ARG A 294 3.27 -12.56 -7.58
CA ARG A 294 3.28 -12.82 -9.01
C ARG A 294 2.97 -14.27 -9.27
N PHE A 295 2.00 -14.48 -10.14
CA PHE A 295 1.63 -15.80 -10.61
C PHE A 295 2.28 -16.09 -11.96
N GLU A 296 2.89 -17.27 -12.07
CA GLU A 296 3.60 -17.70 -13.28
C GLU A 296 2.82 -18.82 -14.00
N GLY A 297 2.55 -18.63 -15.29
CA GLY A 297 1.96 -19.65 -16.16
C GLY A 297 0.47 -19.48 -16.47
N LYS A 298 -0.09 -20.50 -17.16
CA LYS A 298 -1.43 -20.48 -17.78
C LYS A 298 -2.57 -20.89 -16.86
N ASN A 299 -2.27 -21.33 -15.64
CA ASN A 299 -3.26 -21.96 -14.77
C ASN A 299 -4.17 -20.97 -14.04
N TYR A 300 -3.94 -19.67 -14.21
CA TYR A 300 -4.69 -18.61 -13.54
C TYR A 300 -5.69 -17.99 -14.51
N VAL A 301 -6.97 -18.16 -14.21
CA VAL A 301 -8.05 -17.53 -14.95
C VAL A 301 -8.37 -16.19 -14.28
N LEU A 302 -8.57 -15.17 -15.10
CA LEU A 302 -8.95 -13.85 -14.62
C LEU A 302 -10.47 -13.71 -14.61
N SER A 303 -10.98 -12.75 -13.83
CA SER A 303 -12.35 -12.29 -14.03
C SER A 303 -12.48 -11.68 -15.43
N TYR A 304 -13.70 -11.68 -15.94
CA TYR A 304 -14.07 -10.93 -17.15
C TYR A 304 -13.57 -9.48 -17.14
N THR A 305 -13.52 -8.95 -15.93
CA THR A 305 -13.22 -7.58 -15.57
C THR A 305 -11.74 -7.34 -15.24
N LYS A 306 -10.92 -8.41 -15.26
CA LYS A 306 -9.48 -8.44 -14.97
C LYS A 306 -9.07 -7.70 -13.68
N ASP A 307 -9.95 -7.72 -12.68
CA ASP A 307 -9.79 -7.07 -11.37
C ASP A 307 -9.67 -8.08 -10.21
N LYS A 308 -9.80 -9.37 -10.51
CA LYS A 308 -9.61 -10.48 -9.57
C LYS A 308 -9.18 -11.75 -10.30
N PHE A 309 -8.53 -12.62 -9.56
CA PHE A 309 -8.29 -14.00 -9.98
C PHE A 309 -9.59 -14.79 -9.82
N VAL A 310 -9.97 -15.54 -10.84
CA VAL A 310 -11.01 -16.56 -10.80
C VAL A 310 -10.31 -17.90 -10.66
N TRP A 311 -10.49 -18.50 -9.49
CA TRP A 311 -9.91 -19.79 -9.19
C TRP A 311 -10.76 -20.87 -9.88
N ASN A 312 -10.14 -21.65 -10.79
CA ASN A 312 -10.82 -22.63 -11.65
C ASN A 312 -11.62 -23.71 -10.91
N HIS A 313 -11.37 -23.86 -9.60
CA HIS A 313 -11.97 -24.86 -8.76
C HIS A 313 -12.23 -24.29 -7.37
N ASP A 314 -13.41 -24.59 -6.82
CA ASP A 314 -13.72 -24.31 -5.41
C ASP A 314 -12.61 -24.87 -4.50
N GLY A 315 -12.05 -24.01 -3.64
CA GLY A 315 -10.99 -24.33 -2.68
C GLY A 315 -9.54 -24.07 -3.13
N ALA A 316 -9.27 -23.72 -4.40
CA ALA A 316 -7.90 -23.40 -4.82
C ALA A 316 -7.37 -22.10 -4.18
N GLU A 317 -8.22 -21.08 -4.01
CA GLU A 317 -7.88 -19.87 -3.25
C GLU A 317 -7.50 -20.20 -1.82
N ASP A 318 -8.27 -21.06 -1.16
CA ASP A 318 -8.00 -21.46 0.21
C ASP A 318 -6.64 -22.13 0.36
N LYS A 319 -6.28 -23.01 -0.58
CA LYS A 319 -4.98 -23.68 -0.61
C LYS A 319 -3.83 -22.71 -0.88
N PHE A 320 -4.03 -21.75 -1.78
CA PHE A 320 -3.08 -20.67 -1.98
C PHE A 320 -2.88 -19.86 -0.68
N LEU A 321 -3.97 -19.48 0.00
CA LEU A 321 -3.90 -18.70 1.22
C LEU A 321 -3.26 -19.48 2.39
N GLU A 322 -3.53 -20.77 2.52
CA GLU A 322 -2.85 -21.67 3.48
C GLU A 322 -1.34 -21.70 3.22
N LYS A 323 -0.96 -21.86 1.96
CA LYS A 323 0.45 -21.91 1.58
C LYS A 323 1.15 -20.56 1.79
N LEU A 324 0.49 -19.47 1.41
CA LEU A 324 1.04 -18.13 1.58
C LEU A 324 1.15 -17.74 3.06
N ALA A 325 0.18 -18.10 3.91
CA ALA A 325 0.24 -17.85 5.34
C ALA A 325 1.36 -18.65 6.04
N SER A 326 1.58 -19.90 5.62
CA SER A 326 2.66 -20.75 6.15
C SER A 326 4.05 -20.46 5.58
N ASN A 327 4.16 -19.60 4.58
CA ASN A 327 5.44 -19.19 4.02
C ASN A 327 6.29 -18.43 5.06
N GLU A 328 7.56 -18.83 5.19
CA GLU A 328 8.46 -18.32 6.24
C GLU A 328 8.66 -16.80 6.16
N SER A 329 8.84 -16.26 4.95
CA SER A 329 8.99 -14.82 4.71
C SER A 329 7.75 -14.03 5.14
N VAL A 330 6.56 -14.55 4.80
CA VAL A 330 5.28 -13.92 5.16
C VAL A 330 5.09 -13.96 6.66
N SER A 331 5.23 -15.14 7.27
CA SER A 331 5.12 -15.33 8.72
C SER A 331 6.08 -14.42 9.50
N TYR A 332 7.33 -14.31 9.03
CA TYR A 332 8.33 -13.41 9.61
C TYR A 332 7.87 -11.96 9.55
N ILE A 333 7.49 -11.44 8.38
CA ILE A 333 7.08 -10.02 8.23
C ILE A 333 5.83 -9.70 9.06
N ILE A 334 4.84 -10.58 9.08
CA ILE A 334 3.65 -10.40 9.92
C ILE A 334 4.04 -10.31 11.40
N LYS A 335 4.91 -11.21 11.89
CA LYS A 335 5.40 -11.18 13.28
C LYS A 335 6.16 -9.88 13.58
N GLN A 336 7.05 -9.44 12.70
CA GLN A 336 7.82 -8.21 12.90
C GLN A 336 6.94 -6.96 12.88
N SER A 337 5.92 -6.91 12.02
CA SER A 337 4.97 -5.78 11.98
C SER A 337 4.24 -5.55 13.31
N LYS A 338 3.92 -6.64 14.02
CA LYS A 338 3.32 -6.59 15.36
C LYS A 338 4.32 -6.12 16.43
N LYS A 339 5.60 -6.46 16.31
CA LYS A 339 6.65 -6.01 17.25
C LYS A 339 6.98 -4.52 17.11
N ILE A 340 7.10 -4.03 15.88
CA ILE A 340 7.41 -2.62 15.60
C ILE A 340 6.32 -1.70 16.19
N ARG A 341 5.05 -2.12 16.15
CA ARG A 341 3.96 -1.43 16.84
C ARG A 341 4.26 -1.15 18.30
N VAL A 342 4.71 -2.18 19.03
CA VAL A 342 4.94 -2.07 20.48
C VAL A 342 6.02 -1.02 20.73
N LYS A 343 7.11 -1.04 19.97
CA LYS A 343 8.17 -0.02 20.04
C LYS A 343 7.66 1.39 19.73
N ASP A 344 6.81 1.55 18.71
CA ASP A 344 6.22 2.85 18.36
C ASP A 344 5.28 3.39 19.46
N ASP A 345 4.48 2.52 20.08
CA ASP A 345 3.57 2.90 21.15
C ASP A 345 4.35 3.30 22.43
N ASP A 346 5.39 2.55 22.79
CA ASP A 346 6.25 2.85 23.95
C ASP A 346 6.97 4.21 23.76
N ARG A 347 7.50 4.48 22.56
CA ARG A 347 8.10 5.78 22.21
C ARG A 347 7.09 6.93 22.29
N LYS A 348 5.85 6.72 21.85
CA LYS A 348 4.79 7.74 21.95
C LYS A 348 4.46 8.05 23.40
N ILE A 349 4.38 7.03 24.26
CA ILE A 349 4.12 7.21 25.70
C ILE A 349 5.25 8.02 26.32
N SER A 350 6.52 7.62 26.12
CA SER A 350 7.69 8.36 26.62
C SER A 350 7.69 9.82 26.14
N ASN A 351 7.48 10.08 24.85
CA ASN A 351 7.45 11.45 24.32
C ASN A 351 6.28 12.30 24.87
N GLN A 352 5.11 11.69 25.11
CA GLN A 352 3.99 12.38 25.74
C GLN A 352 4.29 12.69 27.21
N THR A 353 4.89 11.76 27.95
CA THR A 353 5.35 11.99 29.33
C THR A 353 6.33 13.15 29.40
N LYS A 354 7.35 13.19 28.52
CA LYS A 354 8.27 14.33 28.42
C LYS A 354 7.56 15.66 28.24
N LYS A 355 6.61 15.70 27.30
CA LYS A 355 5.88 16.93 26.99
C LYS A 355 5.06 17.42 28.19
N ILE A 356 4.38 16.51 28.89
CA ILE A 356 3.62 16.85 30.10
C ILE A 356 4.55 17.47 31.16
N LEU A 357 5.74 16.88 31.36
CA LEU A 357 6.73 17.36 32.33
C LEU A 357 7.38 18.69 31.93
N SER A 358 7.64 18.92 30.64
CA SER A 358 8.16 20.22 30.17
C SER A 358 7.15 21.35 30.32
N ASP A 359 5.87 21.08 30.01
CA ASP A 359 4.80 22.08 30.11
C ASP A 359 4.52 22.47 31.58
N SER A 360 4.74 21.54 32.52
CA SER A 360 4.61 21.79 33.97
C SER A 360 5.84 22.46 34.60
N ALA A 361 7.05 22.22 34.09
CA ALA A 361 8.24 22.97 34.50
C ALA A 361 8.16 24.47 34.11
N ALA A 362 7.52 24.79 32.98
CA ALA A 362 7.30 26.16 32.51
C ALA A 362 6.35 27.00 33.38
N SER A 363 5.69 26.38 34.37
CA SER A 363 4.74 27.03 35.30
C SER A 363 5.30 27.25 36.72
N THR A 364 6.59 27.00 36.95
CA THR A 364 7.26 27.25 38.24
C THR A 364 8.21 28.46 38.12
N PRO A 365 8.26 29.41 39.08
CA PRO A 365 9.06 30.62 38.91
C PRO A 365 10.56 30.28 38.96
N THR A 366 11.25 30.50 37.85
CA THR A 366 12.71 30.40 37.75
C THR A 366 13.37 31.44 38.66
N ILE A 367 14.07 31.00 39.71
CA ILE A 367 15.09 31.82 40.36
C ILE A 367 16.26 31.89 39.40
N LYS A 368 16.57 33.10 38.92
CA LYS A 368 17.78 33.40 38.17
C LYS A 368 18.95 33.45 39.13
N GLU A 369 19.99 32.66 38.90
CA GLU A 369 21.36 33.10 39.20
C GLU A 369 22.30 32.69 38.05
N ASP A 370 23.02 33.70 37.58
CA ASP A 370 24.06 33.67 36.57
C ASP A 370 25.33 33.00 37.10
N ILE A 371 25.89 31.99 36.41
CA ILE A 371 27.35 31.76 36.44
C ILE A 371 27.85 31.33 35.04
N ASN A 372 28.84 32.10 34.58
CA ASN A 372 29.59 31.99 33.33
C ASN A 372 30.45 30.72 33.20
N ASN A 373 30.54 30.26 31.95
CA ASN A 373 31.62 29.57 31.22
C ASN A 373 32.96 29.26 31.95
N ASN A 374 33.48 28.03 31.77
CA ASN A 374 34.63 27.77 30.87
C ASN A 374 35.10 26.29 30.85
N GLU A 375 35.47 25.85 29.63
CA GLU A 375 36.60 24.96 29.23
C GLU A 375 36.65 23.51 29.76
N GLU A 376 36.50 22.46 28.91
CA GLU A 376 37.40 21.87 27.89
C GLU A 376 38.28 20.68 28.38
N LYS A 377 38.19 19.59 27.61
CA LYS A 377 39.25 18.62 27.21
C LYS A 377 39.62 17.36 28.06
N SER A 378 39.22 16.24 27.46
CA SER A 378 40.05 15.15 26.89
C SER A 378 40.57 13.94 27.70
N VAL A 379 40.03 12.76 27.34
CA VAL A 379 40.65 11.49 26.89
C VAL A 379 41.60 10.70 27.83
N LYS A 380 41.27 9.42 28.10
CA LYS A 380 42.04 8.20 27.68
C LYS A 380 41.45 6.87 28.19
N GLU A 381 41.24 5.95 27.23
CA GLU A 381 41.06 4.48 27.28
C GLU A 381 42.27 3.76 27.92
N LEU A 382 42.26 2.56 28.55
CA LEU A 382 41.77 1.17 28.31
C LEU A 382 42.04 0.34 29.63
N PRO A 383 41.69 -0.98 29.83
CA PRO A 383 41.52 -2.07 28.86
C PRO A 383 40.30 -3.01 29.02
N LYS A 384 40.11 -3.84 27.97
CA LYS A 384 39.12 -4.90 27.77
C LYS A 384 39.34 -6.15 28.63
N ASN A 385 38.23 -6.71 29.11
CA ASN A 385 37.80 -8.13 29.21
C ASN A 385 36.57 -8.09 30.15
N GLU A 386 35.42 -8.73 29.92
CA GLU A 386 35.12 -10.08 29.46
C GLU A 386 33.76 -10.13 28.72
N PHE A 387 33.49 -11.25 28.07
CA PHE A 387 32.25 -11.57 27.36
C PHE A 387 30.99 -11.38 28.23
N GLU A 388 30.06 -10.51 27.81
CA GLU A 388 28.66 -10.58 28.25
C GLU A 388 27.67 -10.39 27.10
N LYS A 389 26.60 -11.17 27.16
CA LYS A 389 25.52 -11.33 26.19
C LYS A 389 24.90 -9.98 25.80
N ASP A 390 24.42 -9.89 24.55
CA ASP A 390 23.55 -8.83 24.04
C ASP A 390 22.41 -8.52 25.04
N VAL A 391 22.54 -7.42 25.79
CA VAL A 391 21.46 -6.77 26.53
C VAL A 391 21.10 -5.53 25.73
N ASP A 392 19.83 -5.42 25.30
CA ASP A 392 19.28 -4.20 24.71
C ASP A 392 19.73 -2.99 25.57
N GLU A 393 20.49 -2.05 25.01
CA GLU A 393 20.92 -0.86 25.74
C GLU A 393 19.68 -0.12 26.27
N ILE A 394 19.54 -0.10 27.60
CA ILE A 394 18.44 0.62 28.24
C ILE A 394 18.64 2.12 27.97
N ILE A 395 17.71 2.70 27.20
CA ILE A 395 17.68 4.14 26.95
C ILE A 395 17.10 4.83 28.20
N PHE A 396 17.89 5.73 28.77
CA PHE A 396 17.50 6.56 29.92
C PHE A 396 17.31 8.03 29.51
N GLU A 397 16.25 8.63 30.01
CA GLU A 397 16.01 10.07 29.98
C GLU A 397 16.56 10.71 31.25
N LYS A 398 17.25 11.85 31.14
CA LYS A 398 17.85 12.53 32.29
C LYS A 398 16.98 13.68 32.77
N TYR A 399 16.73 13.71 34.07
CA TYR A 399 16.04 14.79 34.77
C TYR A 399 16.95 15.37 35.84
N ASN A 400 16.98 16.70 35.93
CA ASN A 400 17.77 17.42 36.94
C ASN A 400 16.97 17.57 38.22
N VAL A 401 17.57 17.25 39.36
CA VAL A 401 16.94 17.35 40.68
C VAL A 401 17.89 18.03 41.66
N LEU A 402 17.42 19.07 42.33
CA LEU A 402 18.20 19.75 43.36
C LEU A 402 18.05 19.01 44.70
N VAL A 403 19.15 18.51 45.25
CA VAL A 403 19.20 17.78 46.52
C VAL A 403 20.29 18.39 47.38
N ASN A 404 19.93 18.98 48.52
CA ASN A 404 20.88 19.68 49.42
C ASN A 404 21.77 20.69 48.67
N ASP A 405 21.17 21.52 47.81
CA ASP A 405 21.85 22.50 46.95
C ASP A 405 22.86 21.90 45.95
N GLN A 406 22.85 20.59 45.77
CA GLN A 406 23.62 19.90 44.73
C GLN A 406 22.71 19.38 43.63
N LEU A 407 23.16 19.53 42.38
CA LEU A 407 22.45 18.99 41.23
C LEU A 407 22.70 17.48 41.14
N VAL A 408 21.62 16.69 41.18
CA VAL A 408 21.64 15.23 41.05
C VAL A 408 20.81 14.83 39.84
N TYR A 409 21.27 13.82 39.09
CA TYR A 409 20.54 13.30 37.93
C TYR A 409 19.61 12.15 38.31
N LEU A 410 18.39 12.20 37.79
CA LEU A 410 17.44 11.10 37.77
C LEU A 410 17.33 10.54 36.33
N TYR A 411 17.75 9.30 36.16
CA TYR A 411 17.73 8.56 34.91
C TYR A 411 16.45 7.73 34.82
N VAL A 412 15.48 8.15 34.02
CA VAL A 412 14.18 7.48 33.90
C VAL A 412 14.14 6.60 32.66
N SER A 413 13.66 5.37 32.80
CA SER A 413 13.38 4.48 31.68
C SER A 413 11.97 3.88 31.80
N ILE A 414 11.19 3.98 30.72
CA ILE A 414 9.84 3.40 30.65
C ILE A 414 9.93 2.12 29.80
N GLN A 415 9.57 0.99 30.38
CA GLN A 415 9.79 -0.32 29.77
C GLN A 415 8.59 -1.26 29.96
N ARG A 416 8.48 -2.26 29.09
CA ARG A 416 7.56 -3.40 29.27
C ARG A 416 8.35 -4.60 29.76
N LEU A 417 8.45 -4.75 31.08
CA LEU A 417 9.04 -5.92 31.71
C LEU A 417 7.98 -7.01 31.91
N SER A 418 8.35 -8.14 32.51
CA SER A 418 7.36 -9.16 32.86
C SER A 418 6.34 -8.59 33.86
N SER A 419 5.09 -9.08 33.82
CA SER A 419 3.98 -8.49 34.58
C SER A 419 4.08 -8.71 36.10
N ASP A 420 4.88 -9.68 36.51
CA ASP A 420 5.25 -10.05 37.88
C ASP A 420 6.42 -9.21 38.42
N VAL A 421 7.09 -8.44 37.57
CA VAL A 421 8.12 -7.48 37.99
C VAL A 421 7.43 -6.23 38.55
N ASP A 422 8.03 -5.69 39.62
CA ASP A 422 7.56 -4.47 40.27
C ASP A 422 7.31 -3.33 39.28
N CYS A 423 6.32 -2.50 39.64
CA CYS A 423 5.88 -1.37 38.83
C CYS A 423 6.98 -0.30 38.74
N LEU A 424 7.66 -0.05 39.85
CA LEU A 424 8.70 0.95 40.02
C LEU A 424 9.98 0.27 40.53
N GLN A 425 11.10 0.51 39.86
CA GLN A 425 12.42 0.11 40.37
C GLN A 425 13.26 1.38 40.51
N PHE A 426 13.76 1.64 41.72
CA PHE A 426 14.51 2.85 42.03
C PHE A 426 15.83 2.48 42.70
N ASP A 427 16.94 2.84 42.06
CA ASP A 427 18.28 2.42 42.47
C ASP A 427 19.30 3.55 42.30
N LYS A 428 20.45 3.44 42.98
CA LYS A 428 21.61 4.28 42.66
C LYS A 428 22.14 3.90 41.28
N TYR A 429 22.36 4.90 40.44
CA TYR A 429 22.85 4.69 39.08
C TYR A 429 23.77 5.84 38.65
N LYS A 430 25.03 5.49 38.30
CA LYS A 430 26.08 6.44 37.92
C LYS A 430 26.25 7.56 38.97
N ASP A 431 26.12 8.80 38.52
CA ASP A 431 26.23 10.04 39.28
C ASP A 431 24.90 10.49 39.92
N GLY A 432 23.91 9.61 39.97
CA GLY A 432 22.63 9.89 40.62
C GLY A 432 21.79 8.63 40.84
N TYR A 433 20.57 8.63 40.34
CA TYR A 433 19.58 7.57 40.57
C TYR A 433 18.89 7.15 39.28
N SER A 434 18.52 5.88 39.17
CA SER A 434 17.67 5.38 38.09
C SER A 434 16.26 5.10 38.58
N LEU A 435 15.28 5.38 37.73
CA LEU A 435 13.88 4.99 37.92
C LEU A 435 13.42 4.23 36.68
N ILE A 436 13.11 2.95 36.84
CA ILE A 436 12.49 2.13 35.80
C ILE A 436 10.99 2.03 36.09
N ILE A 437 10.16 2.38 35.12
CA ILE A 437 8.70 2.29 35.19
C ILE A 437 8.23 1.15 34.28
N ASN A 438 7.74 0.07 34.87
CA ASN A 438 7.22 -1.10 34.17
C ASN A 438 5.75 -0.92 33.77
N ILE A 439 5.50 -0.47 32.53
CA ILE A 439 4.15 -0.24 32.02
C ILE A 439 3.39 -1.52 31.63
N ASN A 440 4.02 -2.69 31.78
CA ASN A 440 3.38 -3.99 31.59
C ASN A 440 3.01 -4.67 32.93
N ASN A 441 3.28 -3.99 34.06
CA ASN A 441 2.76 -4.40 35.35
C ASN A 441 1.21 -4.38 35.34
N GLN A 442 0.59 -5.28 36.10
CA GLN A 442 -0.86 -5.47 36.15
C GLN A 442 -1.62 -4.16 36.45
N PHE A 443 -1.06 -3.27 37.27
CA PHE A 443 -1.63 -1.95 37.55
C PHE A 443 -1.95 -1.16 36.27
N TYR A 444 -1.03 -1.15 35.31
CA TYR A 444 -1.22 -0.45 34.03
C TYR A 444 -2.16 -1.21 33.10
N VAL A 445 -1.92 -2.50 32.92
CA VAL A 445 -2.65 -3.34 31.96
C VAL A 445 -4.14 -3.39 32.28
N ASN A 446 -4.50 -3.45 33.57
CA ASN A 446 -5.88 -3.59 34.01
C ASN A 446 -6.65 -2.27 34.01
N LYS A 447 -5.98 -1.14 34.31
CA LYS A 447 -6.67 0.14 34.57
C LYS A 447 -6.51 1.19 33.48
N PHE A 448 -5.45 1.14 32.66
CA PHE A 448 -5.13 2.21 31.71
C PHE A 448 -4.94 1.68 30.29
N LYS A 449 -5.87 2.02 29.38
CA LYS A 449 -5.86 1.55 27.98
C LYS A 449 -5.38 2.59 26.97
N LYS A 450 -5.28 3.87 27.35
CA LYS A 450 -4.91 4.98 26.46
C LYS A 450 -3.50 5.47 26.76
N ASN A 451 -2.68 5.66 25.72
CA ASN A 451 -1.30 6.14 25.85
C ASN A 451 -1.21 7.46 26.64
N GLY A 452 -2.12 8.40 26.40
CA GLY A 452 -2.14 9.67 27.13
C GLY A 452 -2.37 9.51 28.63
N THR A 453 -3.24 8.58 29.04
CA THR A 453 -3.49 8.30 30.47
C THR A 453 -2.28 7.64 31.12
N ILE A 454 -1.66 6.68 30.45
CA ILE A 454 -0.40 6.06 30.90
C ILE A 454 0.68 7.12 31.05
N ALA A 455 0.81 8.02 30.07
CA ALA A 455 1.79 9.10 30.09
C ALA A 455 1.58 10.06 31.28
N SER A 456 0.34 10.40 31.61
CA SER A 456 0.01 11.20 32.81
C SER A 456 0.39 10.49 34.11
N VAL A 457 0.09 9.19 34.23
CA VAL A 457 0.46 8.39 35.42
C VAL A 457 1.98 8.33 35.57
N ASN A 458 2.71 8.08 34.48
CA ASN A 458 4.17 8.10 34.46
C ASN A 458 4.71 9.47 34.90
N SER A 459 4.08 10.56 34.46
CA SER A 459 4.47 11.92 34.86
C SER A 459 4.31 12.14 36.37
N ILE A 460 3.19 11.68 36.95
CA ILE A 460 2.94 11.74 38.40
C ILE A 460 4.02 10.98 39.18
N ILE A 461 4.38 9.77 38.72
CA ILE A 461 5.42 8.95 39.33
C ILE A 461 6.77 9.65 39.28
N ILE A 462 7.15 10.21 38.13
CA ILE A 462 8.42 10.91 37.97
C ILE A 462 8.48 12.13 38.90
N ILE A 463 7.41 12.94 38.94
CA ILE A 463 7.31 14.10 39.84
C ILE A 463 7.43 13.66 41.31
N LEU A 464 6.73 12.59 41.69
CA LEU A 464 6.80 12.04 43.05
C LEU A 464 8.24 11.69 43.43
N VAL A 465 8.96 10.96 42.56
CA VAL A 465 10.36 10.58 42.81
C VAL A 465 11.28 11.80 42.86
N GLN A 466 11.06 12.80 41.99
CA GLN A 466 11.80 14.06 42.06
C GLN A 466 11.56 14.81 43.38
N SER A 467 10.30 14.90 43.82
CA SER A 467 9.95 15.53 45.10
C SER A 467 10.53 14.77 46.29
N MET A 468 10.57 13.44 46.24
CA MET A 468 11.19 12.60 47.26
C MET A 468 12.69 12.88 47.37
N LEU A 469 13.39 12.98 46.23
CA LEU A 469 14.80 13.36 46.20
C LEU A 469 15.02 14.78 46.74
N GLN A 470 14.21 15.77 46.30
CA GLN A 470 14.29 17.15 46.81
C GLN A 470 14.04 17.23 48.32
N SER A 471 13.12 16.42 48.85
CA SER A 471 12.74 16.45 50.27
C SER A 471 13.89 16.12 51.23
N GLN A 472 14.99 15.56 50.75
CA GLN A 472 16.19 15.34 51.56
C GLN A 472 16.78 16.65 52.07
N SER A 473 16.62 17.77 51.33
CA SER A 473 17.02 19.10 51.81
C SER A 473 16.20 19.59 53.00
N LEU A 474 15.03 18.99 53.22
CA LEU A 474 14.16 19.25 54.36
C LEU A 474 14.39 18.25 55.51
N GLY A 475 15.44 17.42 55.43
CA GLY A 475 15.82 16.46 56.47
C GLY A 475 15.11 15.09 56.39
N ILE A 476 14.36 14.82 55.32
CA ILE A 476 13.75 13.50 55.11
C ILE A 476 14.81 12.51 54.64
N LYS A 477 14.92 11.35 55.31
CA LYS A 477 15.90 10.33 54.95
C LYS A 477 15.48 9.60 53.67
N LEU A 478 16.43 9.42 52.74
CA LEU A 478 16.21 8.65 51.52
C LEU A 478 15.67 7.24 51.78
N ALA A 479 16.13 6.58 52.86
CA ALA A 479 15.64 5.24 53.23
C ALA A 479 14.13 5.22 53.52
N ASP A 480 13.58 6.29 54.10
CA ASP A 480 12.15 6.37 54.39
C ASP A 480 11.35 6.71 53.12
N SER A 481 11.95 7.46 52.19
CA SER A 481 11.42 7.63 50.84
C SER A 481 11.40 6.32 50.05
N ILE A 482 12.45 5.50 50.09
CA ILE A 482 12.48 4.21 49.39
C ILE A 482 11.36 3.28 49.90
N LYS A 483 11.14 3.21 51.23
CA LYS A 483 10.01 2.46 51.80
C LYS A 483 8.65 2.91 51.27
N LEU A 484 8.48 4.20 50.96
CA LEU A 484 7.25 4.71 50.34
C LEU A 484 7.08 4.17 48.91
N LEU A 485 8.15 4.08 48.11
CA LEU A 485 8.11 3.46 46.78
C LEU A 485 7.80 1.96 46.87
N ASP A 486 8.40 1.25 47.83
CA ASP A 486 8.11 -0.16 48.09
C ASP A 486 6.63 -0.36 48.47
N THR A 487 6.10 0.53 49.33
CA THR A 487 4.67 0.52 49.70
C THR A 487 3.78 0.79 48.49
N ILE A 488 4.18 1.70 47.59
CA ILE A 488 3.46 1.97 46.34
C ILE A 488 3.45 0.72 45.46
N ASN A 489 4.60 0.04 45.28
CA ASN A 489 4.67 -1.23 44.56
C ASN A 489 3.73 -2.27 45.18
N GLU A 490 3.75 -2.44 46.51
CA GLU A 490 2.85 -3.36 47.20
C GLU A 490 1.37 -3.04 46.97
N ILE A 491 0.98 -1.76 47.03
CA ILE A 491 -0.41 -1.34 46.79
C ILE A 491 -0.80 -1.57 45.32
N MET A 492 0.09 -1.22 44.40
CA MET A 492 -0.12 -1.40 42.96
C MET A 492 -0.23 -2.90 42.58
N VAL A 493 0.42 -3.79 43.35
CA VAL A 493 0.29 -5.25 43.25
C VAL A 493 -0.99 -5.76 43.94
N LYS A 494 -1.28 -5.33 45.18
CA LYS A 494 -2.40 -5.80 46.02
C LYS A 494 -3.79 -5.39 45.53
N GLN A 495 -3.92 -4.35 44.71
CA GLN A 495 -5.21 -3.97 44.10
C GLN A 495 -5.67 -4.88 42.93
N ASN A 496 -5.06 -6.06 42.78
CA ASN A 496 -5.44 -7.10 41.82
C ASN A 496 -6.03 -8.36 42.50
N GLY A 497 -6.50 -8.24 43.75
CA GLY A 497 -7.38 -9.22 44.41
C GLY A 497 -8.85 -8.88 44.23
#